data_AF-A0AAU7NX94-F1
#
_entry.id   AF-A0AAU7NX94-F1
#
_cell.length_a   1.000
_cell.length_b   1.000
_cell.length_c   1.000
_cell.angle_alpha   90.00
_cell.angle_beta   90.00
_cell.angle_gamma   90.00
#
_symmetry.space_group_name_H-M   'P 1'
#
loop_
_entity.id
_entity.type
_entity.pdbx_description
1 polymer ?
#
loop_
_entity_poly.entity_id
_entity_poly.type
_entity_poly.pdbx_seq_one_letter_code
_entity_poly.pdbx_strand_id
1 'polypeptide(L)'
;MKISRTDAIKRGVHAEVITSLAFKCKIERSTGYDLRTKNGAKVEVRSRVKFSDGKNPRLTVNKSKMEESDVIVAVQYERNLDISKAIAIKTKYLTPLYAKHLQKDGSKAHLNWKKVSSHPKTHDVTIKLMAADNALKLKGFFL
;
A
#
# COMPACT_ATOMS: atom_id res chain seq x y z
N MET A 1 -5.35 -23.39 1.57
CA MET A 1 -5.96 -22.78 2.78
C MET A 1 -6.68 -21.50 2.36
N LYS A 2 -8.01 -21.42 2.50
CA LYS A 2 -8.75 -20.16 2.25
C LYS A 2 -8.44 -19.20 3.40
N ILE A 3 -7.72 -18.11 3.12
CA ILE A 3 -7.50 -17.03 4.10
C ILE A 3 -8.72 -16.11 4.09
N SER A 4 -9.23 -15.73 5.27
CA SER A 4 -10.35 -14.79 5.36
C SER A 4 -9.96 -13.42 4.83
N ARG A 5 -10.94 -12.62 4.38
CA ARG A 5 -10.68 -11.21 3.96
C ARG A 5 -9.96 -10.42 5.05
N THR A 6 -10.45 -10.55 6.28
CA THR A 6 -9.88 -9.87 7.46
C THR A 6 -8.41 -10.22 7.65
N ASP A 7 -8.06 -11.51 7.60
CA ASP A 7 -6.67 -11.95 7.78
C ASP A 7 -5.79 -11.51 6.61
N ALA A 8 -6.31 -11.59 5.37
CA ALA A 8 -5.60 -11.16 4.19
C ALA A 8 -5.30 -9.65 4.21
N ILE A 9 -6.23 -8.83 4.69
CA ILE A 9 -6.03 -7.39 4.88
C ILE A 9 -5.03 -7.11 6.00
N LYS A 10 -5.17 -7.75 7.17
CA LYS A 10 -4.25 -7.58 8.31
C LYS A 10 -2.81 -7.93 7.95
N ARG A 11 -2.62 -8.96 7.11
CA ARG A 11 -1.29 -9.41 6.65
C ARG A 11 -0.76 -8.64 5.44
N GLY A 12 -1.53 -7.73 4.84
CA GLY A 12 -1.13 -6.99 3.63
C GLY A 12 -1.35 -7.76 2.32
N VAL A 13 -1.45 -9.10 2.37
CA VAL A 13 -1.63 -9.99 1.22
C VAL A 13 -2.77 -9.55 0.30
N HIS A 14 -3.91 -9.13 0.85
CA HIS A 14 -5.04 -8.68 0.03
C HIS A 14 -4.66 -7.47 -0.84
N ALA A 15 -3.99 -6.48 -0.26
CA ALA A 15 -3.56 -5.27 -0.95
C ALA A 15 -2.52 -5.58 -2.05
N GLU A 16 -1.60 -6.51 -1.79
CA GLU A 16 -0.62 -6.97 -2.78
C GLU A 16 -1.32 -7.60 -3.99
N VAL A 17 -2.31 -8.47 -3.76
CA VAL A 17 -3.02 -9.17 -4.84
C VAL A 17 -3.84 -8.20 -5.69
N ILE A 18 -4.64 -7.31 -5.09
CA ILE A 18 -5.42 -6.34 -5.87
C ILE A 18 -4.51 -5.36 -6.63
N THR A 19 -3.35 -5.00 -6.07
CA THR A 19 -2.37 -4.13 -6.73
C THR A 19 -1.70 -4.86 -7.89
N SER A 20 -1.29 -6.12 -7.70
CA SER A 20 -0.74 -6.98 -8.74
C SER A 20 -1.70 -7.11 -9.93
N LEU A 21 -2.97 -7.39 -9.67
CA LEU A 21 -4.00 -7.48 -10.71
C LEU A 21 -4.24 -6.15 -11.41
N ALA A 22 -4.43 -5.07 -10.65
CA ALA A 22 -4.69 -3.74 -11.18
C ALA A 22 -3.56 -3.24 -12.11
N PHE A 23 -2.30 -3.42 -11.70
CA PHE A 23 -1.14 -2.92 -12.43
C PHE A 23 -0.47 -3.97 -13.33
N LYS A 24 -1.02 -5.19 -13.40
CA LYS A 24 -0.41 -6.33 -14.12
C LYS A 24 1.04 -6.58 -13.68
N CYS A 25 1.29 -6.45 -12.37
CA CYS A 25 2.59 -6.71 -11.75
C CYS A 25 2.70 -8.15 -11.29
N LYS A 26 3.93 -8.67 -11.22
CA LYS A 26 4.24 -9.94 -10.57
C LYS A 26 4.42 -9.71 -9.07
N ILE A 27 3.86 -10.57 -8.23
CA ILE A 27 4.18 -10.58 -6.79
C ILE A 27 5.59 -11.17 -6.63
N GLU A 28 6.48 -10.40 -6.02
CA GLU A 28 7.89 -10.72 -5.80
C GLU A 28 8.32 -10.06 -4.48
N ARG A 29 8.02 -10.74 -3.36
CA ARG A 29 8.25 -10.21 -2.02
C ARG A 29 9.75 -10.23 -1.69
N SER A 30 10.29 -9.05 -1.36
CA SER A 30 11.69 -8.81 -1.01
C SER A 30 11.78 -7.84 0.18
N THR A 31 12.98 -7.59 0.69
CA THR A 31 13.21 -6.75 1.88
C THR A 31 12.70 -5.30 1.76
N GLY A 32 12.59 -4.75 0.54
CA GLY A 32 12.11 -3.37 0.32
C GLY A 32 10.98 -3.18 -0.70
N TYR A 33 10.40 -4.26 -1.25
CA TYR A 33 9.26 -4.18 -2.17
C TYR A 33 8.48 -5.49 -2.21
N ASP A 34 7.23 -5.43 -2.68
CA ASP A 34 6.32 -6.57 -2.72
C ASP A 34 6.04 -7.06 -4.15
N LEU A 35 6.12 -6.17 -5.14
CA LEU A 35 5.79 -6.46 -6.54
C LEU A 35 6.84 -5.92 -7.51
N ARG A 36 6.87 -6.51 -8.71
CA ARG A 36 7.65 -6.02 -9.85
C ARG A 36 6.77 -5.84 -11.08
N THR A 37 6.86 -4.68 -11.73
CA THR A 37 6.18 -4.43 -13.01
C THR A 37 6.88 -5.17 -14.15
N LYS A 38 6.23 -5.26 -15.32
CA LYS A 38 6.86 -5.84 -16.52
C LYS A 38 8.12 -5.11 -16.98
N ASN A 39 8.21 -3.80 -16.74
CA ASN A 39 9.40 -3.00 -17.05
C ASN A 39 10.41 -2.94 -15.89
N GLY A 40 10.27 -3.79 -14.86
CA GLY A 40 11.26 -3.95 -13.80
C GLY A 40 11.14 -2.99 -12.61
N ALA A 41 10.17 -2.08 -12.61
CA ALA A 41 9.95 -1.17 -11.48
C ALA A 41 9.45 -1.94 -10.24
N LYS A 42 10.06 -1.66 -9.10
CA LYS A 42 9.79 -2.27 -7.80
C LYS A 42 8.71 -1.48 -7.07
N VAL A 43 7.69 -2.19 -6.61
CA VAL A 43 6.51 -1.59 -5.96
C VAL A 43 6.38 -2.13 -4.54
N GLU A 44 6.43 -1.24 -3.57
CA GLU A 44 6.07 -1.52 -2.18
C GLU A 44 4.57 -1.28 -1.99
N VAL A 45 3.88 -2.21 -1.35
CA VAL A 45 2.45 -2.14 -1.06
C VAL A 45 2.25 -1.98 0.44
N ARG A 46 1.58 -0.91 0.82
CA ARG A 46 1.18 -0.65 2.20
C ARG A 46 -0.32 -0.65 2.31
N SER A 47 -0.83 -1.20 3.40
CA SER A 47 -2.26 -1.14 3.65
C SER A 47 -2.61 -0.96 5.11
N ARG A 48 -3.71 -0.25 5.37
CA ARG A 48 -4.24 -0.02 6.73
C ARG A 48 -5.76 0.11 6.72
N VAL A 49 -6.39 -0.34 7.79
CA VAL A 49 -7.81 -0.09 8.06
C VAL A 49 -7.91 1.24 8.81
N LYS A 50 -8.89 2.09 8.49
CA LYS A 50 -9.14 3.32 9.25
C LYS A 50 -9.36 2.99 10.74
N PHE A 51 -8.90 3.87 11.62
CA PHE A 51 -8.99 3.72 13.07
C PHE A 51 -8.17 2.56 13.67
N SER A 52 -7.31 1.87 12.90
CA SER A 52 -6.41 0.86 13.48
C SER A 52 -5.33 1.46 14.39
N ASP A 53 -4.89 2.68 14.10
CA ASP A 53 -3.89 3.41 14.87
C ASP A 53 -4.15 4.93 14.87
N GLY A 54 -5.44 5.30 14.80
CA GLY A 54 -5.93 6.68 14.77
C GLY A 54 -6.84 6.98 13.58
N LYS A 55 -7.46 8.17 13.57
CA LYS A 55 -8.44 8.60 12.54
C LYS A 55 -7.87 8.55 11.11
N ASN A 56 -6.59 8.89 10.94
CA ASN A 56 -5.88 8.80 9.68
C ASN A 56 -4.69 7.85 9.86
N PRO A 57 -4.79 6.58 9.44
CA PRO A 57 -3.76 5.59 9.72
C PRO A 57 -2.43 6.01 9.11
N ARG A 58 -1.34 5.80 9.85
CA ARG A 58 0.00 6.18 9.39
C ARG A 58 0.51 5.21 8.32
N LEU A 59 1.26 5.75 7.37
CA LEU A 59 2.01 4.97 6.39
C LEU A 59 3.42 4.73 6.97
N THR A 60 3.64 3.56 7.54
CA THR A 60 4.95 3.18 8.10
C THR A 60 5.85 2.60 7.01
N VAL A 61 7.01 3.20 6.81
CA VAL A 61 8.07 2.76 5.87
C VAL A 61 9.42 2.73 6.59
N ASN A 62 10.27 1.76 6.26
CA ASN A 62 11.64 1.64 6.76
C ASN A 62 12.65 2.07 5.68
N LYS A 63 13.93 2.06 6.02
CA LYS A 63 15.02 2.45 5.11
C LYS A 63 15.01 1.62 3.82
N SER A 64 14.98 0.28 3.92
CA SER A 64 14.96 -0.61 2.76
C SER A 64 13.82 -0.31 1.79
N LYS A 65 12.62 -0.01 2.29
CA LYS A 65 11.48 0.37 1.44
C LYS A 65 11.71 1.69 0.72
N MET A 66 12.33 2.67 1.40
CA MET A 66 12.62 3.96 0.79
C MET A 66 13.73 3.89 -0.27
N GLU A 67 14.69 2.98 -0.10
CA GLU A 67 15.85 2.83 -0.99
C GLU A 67 15.62 1.86 -2.15
N GLU A 68 14.85 0.78 -1.92
CA GLU A 68 14.69 -0.28 -2.91
C GLU A 68 13.41 -0.16 -3.75
N SER A 69 12.36 0.51 -3.28
CA SER A 69 11.12 0.65 -4.05
C SER A 69 11.15 1.88 -4.95
N ASP A 70 10.67 1.74 -6.18
CA ASP A 70 10.48 2.87 -7.11
C ASP A 70 9.16 3.60 -6.83
N VAL A 71 8.15 2.83 -6.41
CA VAL A 71 6.78 3.30 -6.17
C VAL A 71 6.24 2.67 -4.89
N ILE A 72 5.55 3.48 -4.10
CA ILE A 72 4.71 3.00 -3.00
C ILE A 72 3.24 3.11 -3.42
N VAL A 73 2.53 2.00 -3.33
CA VAL A 73 1.07 1.94 -3.42
C VAL A 73 0.53 1.77 -2.02
N ALA A 74 -0.33 2.70 -1.58
CA ALA A 74 -0.91 2.69 -0.25
C ALA A 74 -2.44 2.53 -0.35
N VAL A 75 -2.99 1.54 0.36
CA VAL A 75 -4.42 1.20 0.36
C VAL A 75 -5.01 1.44 1.75
N GLN A 76 -6.04 2.24 1.82
CA GLN A 76 -6.81 2.49 3.03
C GLN A 76 -8.17 1.81 2.92
N TYR A 77 -8.48 0.99 3.91
CA TYR A 77 -9.76 0.31 4.04
C TYR A 77 -10.67 1.01 5.06
N GLU A 78 -11.98 0.95 4.83
CA GLU A 78 -13.00 1.24 5.84
C GLU A 78 -13.06 0.11 6.89
N ARG A 79 -13.78 0.34 8.01
CA ARG A 79 -13.95 -0.68 9.07
C ARG A 79 -14.72 -1.92 8.58
N ASN A 80 -15.57 -1.78 7.57
CA ASN A 80 -16.26 -2.88 6.90
C ASN A 80 -15.39 -3.60 5.87
N LEU A 81 -14.09 -3.26 5.78
CA LEU A 81 -13.09 -3.86 4.90
C LEU A 81 -13.24 -3.53 3.40
N ASP A 82 -14.09 -2.56 3.06
CA ASP A 82 -14.10 -2.00 1.70
C ASP A 82 -12.96 -1.00 1.50
N ILE A 83 -12.53 -0.84 0.25
CA ILE A 83 -11.49 0.13 -0.10
C ILE A 83 -12.09 1.53 0.03
N SER A 84 -11.52 2.33 0.93
CA SER A 84 -11.89 3.73 1.10
C SER A 84 -11.14 4.64 0.13
N LYS A 85 -9.82 4.45 0.06
CA LYS A 85 -8.93 5.23 -0.81
C LYS A 85 -7.67 4.44 -1.11
N ALA A 86 -7.16 4.56 -2.32
CA ALA A 86 -5.84 4.04 -2.68
C ALA A 86 -5.06 5.08 -3.48
N ILE A 87 -3.75 5.14 -3.20
CA ILE A 87 -2.85 6.08 -3.85
C ILE A 87 -1.57 5.39 -4.32
N ALA A 88 -0.97 5.92 -5.37
CA ALA A 88 0.34 5.54 -5.87
C ALA A 88 1.24 6.78 -5.95
N ILE A 89 2.49 6.66 -5.50
CA ILE A 89 3.47 7.75 -5.52
C ILE A 89 4.87 7.18 -5.72
N LYS A 90 5.69 7.83 -6.56
CA LYS A 90 7.11 7.46 -6.68
C LYS A 90 7.81 7.70 -5.33
N THR A 91 8.54 6.71 -4.86
CA THR A 91 9.15 6.69 -3.52
C THR A 91 10.06 7.89 -3.29
N LYS A 92 10.80 8.34 -4.31
CA LYS A 92 11.65 9.53 -4.26
C LYS A 92 10.94 10.82 -3.80
N TYR A 93 9.64 10.95 -4.04
CA TYR A 93 8.88 12.12 -3.62
C TYR A 93 8.50 12.09 -2.14
N LEU A 94 8.65 10.95 -1.48
CA LEU A 94 8.41 10.81 -0.05
C LEU A 94 9.66 11.05 0.80
N THR A 95 10.86 11.17 0.21
CA THR A 95 12.11 11.35 0.94
C THR A 95 12.11 12.53 1.93
N PRO A 96 11.61 13.74 1.57
CA PRO A 96 11.54 14.84 2.54
C PRO A 96 10.58 14.53 3.70
N LEU A 97 9.45 13.87 3.40
CA LEU A 97 8.48 13.49 4.42
C LEU A 97 9.03 12.38 5.33
N TYR A 98 9.79 11.44 4.76
CA TYR A 98 10.48 10.37 5.47
C TYR A 98 11.48 10.92 6.46
N ALA A 99 12.41 11.76 6.02
CA ALA A 99 13.41 12.39 6.89
C ALA A 99 12.75 13.16 8.06
N LYS A 100 11.68 13.91 7.78
CA LYS A 100 10.96 14.69 8.79
C LYS A 100 10.23 13.83 9.84
N HIS A 101 9.83 12.61 9.52
CA HIS A 101 9.02 11.75 10.41
C HIS A 101 9.77 10.46 10.81
N LEU A 102 11.08 10.41 10.57
CA LEU A 102 11.95 9.32 11.01
C LEU A 102 11.92 9.25 12.54
N GLN A 103 11.70 8.06 13.09
CA GLN A 103 11.69 7.86 14.53
C GLN A 103 13.11 8.04 15.11
N LYS A 104 13.19 8.32 16.42
CA LYS A 104 14.48 8.59 17.12
C LYS A 104 15.50 7.46 16.97
N ASP A 105 15.02 6.21 16.86
CA ASP A 105 15.85 5.01 16.67
C ASP A 105 16.32 4.81 15.22
N GLY A 106 15.87 5.66 14.28
CA GLY A 106 16.20 5.57 12.86
C GLY A 106 15.58 4.37 12.13
N SER A 107 14.75 3.55 12.78
CA SER A 107 14.32 2.26 12.22
C SER A 107 13.24 2.40 11.14
N LYS A 108 12.34 3.37 11.32
CA LYS A 108 11.17 3.60 10.47
C LYS A 108 10.70 5.04 10.54
N ALA A 109 9.95 5.47 9.54
CA ALA A 109 9.20 6.72 9.57
C ALA A 109 7.69 6.46 9.58
N HIS A 110 6.96 7.31 10.29
CA HIS A 110 5.49 7.28 10.32
C HIS A 110 4.95 8.45 9.50
N LEU A 111 4.70 8.20 8.22
CA LEU A 111 4.21 9.23 7.31
C LEU A 111 2.72 9.45 7.52
N ASN A 112 2.31 10.71 7.66
CA ASN A 112 0.92 11.08 7.81
C ASN A 112 0.16 10.85 6.49
N TRP A 113 -0.90 10.02 6.51
CA TRP A 113 -1.69 9.70 5.32
C TRP A 113 -2.21 10.93 4.59
N LYS A 114 -2.76 11.92 5.31
CA LYS A 114 -3.29 13.15 4.69
C LYS A 114 -2.21 13.83 3.85
N LYS A 115 -1.01 14.02 4.42
CA LYS A 115 0.14 14.64 3.73
C LYS A 115 0.58 13.85 2.50
N VAL A 116 0.65 12.52 2.60
CA VAL A 116 1.01 11.66 1.45
C VAL A 116 -0.08 11.75 0.37
N SER A 117 -1.35 11.63 0.77
CA SER A 117 -2.48 11.62 -0.16
C SER A 117 -2.72 12.96 -0.86
N SER A 118 -2.31 14.07 -0.25
CA SER A 118 -2.42 15.42 -0.82
C SER A 118 -1.15 15.89 -1.52
N HIS A 119 -0.11 15.04 -1.63
CA HIS A 119 1.11 15.43 -2.30
C HIS A 119 0.86 15.60 -3.82
N PRO A 120 1.39 16.65 -4.49
CA PRO A 120 1.07 16.94 -5.91
C PRO A 120 1.47 15.85 -6.90
N LYS A 121 2.38 14.95 -6.51
CA LYS A 121 2.85 13.81 -7.32
C LYS A 121 2.15 12.49 -6.96
N THR A 122 1.14 12.53 -6.10
CA THR A 122 0.32 11.38 -5.75
C THR A 122 -0.75 11.17 -6.81
N HIS A 123 -0.90 9.94 -7.26
CA HIS A 123 -1.97 9.52 -8.16
C HIS A 123 -3.03 8.77 -7.36
N ASP A 124 -4.29 9.17 -7.52
CA ASP A 124 -5.41 8.39 -7.00
C ASP A 124 -5.62 7.15 -7.87
N VAL A 125 -5.62 5.97 -7.25
CA VAL A 125 -5.78 4.67 -7.92
C VAL A 125 -6.93 3.86 -7.31
N THR A 126 -7.82 4.53 -6.58
CA THR A 126 -8.93 3.93 -5.82
C THR A 126 -9.85 3.11 -6.73
N ILE A 127 -10.41 3.74 -7.77
CA ILE A 127 -11.34 3.06 -8.70
C ILE A 127 -10.69 1.84 -9.35
N LYS A 128 -9.41 1.95 -9.71
CA LYS A 128 -8.64 0.88 -10.34
C LYS A 128 -8.47 -0.33 -9.41
N LEU A 129 -8.19 -0.09 -8.12
CA LEU A 129 -8.05 -1.16 -7.13
C LEU A 129 -9.41 -1.73 -6.70
N MET A 130 -10.47 -0.92 -6.66
CA MET A 130 -11.84 -1.40 -6.43
C MET A 130 -12.31 -2.35 -7.53
N ALA A 131 -12.00 -2.05 -8.80
CA ALA A 131 -12.31 -2.95 -9.90
C ALA A 131 -11.62 -4.32 -9.75
N ALA A 132 -10.36 -4.32 -9.31
CA ALA A 132 -9.62 -5.55 -9.03
C ALA A 132 -10.19 -6.32 -7.83
N ASP A 133 -10.56 -5.64 -6.74
CA ASP A 133 -11.21 -6.23 -5.56
C ASP A 133 -12.55 -6.88 -5.93
N ASN A 134 -13.38 -6.18 -6.72
CA ASN A 134 -14.67 -6.72 -7.19
C ASN A 134 -14.48 -7.97 -8.07
N ALA A 135 -13.48 -7.97 -8.97
CA ALA A 135 -13.18 -9.14 -9.78
C ALA A 135 -12.73 -10.36 -8.95
N LEU A 136 -12.06 -10.15 -7.81
CA LEU A 136 -11.72 -11.22 -6.86
C LEU A 136 -12.94 -11.74 -6.12
N LYS A 137 -13.78 -10.84 -5.60
CA LYS A 137 -15.04 -11.17 -4.90
C LYS A 137 -15.96 -12.02 -5.77
N LEU A 138 -16.12 -11.66 -7.05
CA LEU A 138 -16.92 -12.43 -8.03
C LEU A 138 -16.39 -13.86 -8.25
N LYS A 139 -15.11 -14.09 -8.03
CA LYS A 139 -14.48 -15.42 -8.11
C LYS A 139 -14.47 -16.17 -6.78
N GLY A 140 -15.10 -15.63 -5.74
CA GLY A 140 -15.16 -16.24 -4.41
C GLY A 140 -13.87 -16.12 -3.59
N PHE A 141 -12.94 -15.24 -3.97
CA PHE A 141 -11.73 -14.97 -3.20
C PHE A 141 -11.97 -13.87 -2.17
N PHE A 142 -11.40 -14.05 -0.97
CA PHE A 142 -11.45 -13.06 0.12
C PHE A 142 -12.87 -12.56 0.43
N LEU A 143 -13.84 -13.47 0.43
CA LEU A 143 -15.17 -13.27 1.01
C LEU A 143 -15.11 -13.32 2.54
#